data_AF-A0A7C6L8C7-F1
#
_entry.id   AF-A0A7C6L8C7-F1
#
_cell.length_a   1.000
_cell.length_b   1.000
_cell.length_c   1.000
_cell.angle_alpha   90.00
_cell.angle_beta   90.00
_cell.angle_gamma   90.00
#
_symmetry.space_group_name_H-M   'P 1'
#
loop_
_entity.id
_entity.type
_entity.pdbx_description
1 polymer ?
#
loop_
_entity_poly.entity_id
_entity_poly.type
_entity_poly.pdbx_seq_one_letter_code
_entity_poly.pdbx_strand_id
1 'polypeptide(L)'
;MDFATLVGLVGGFALVLAAISVDGTVAGFLHLPSIMVTLGGTIAATFVNHSLSDISRVIAMLRIAFTERAYSGRELIDQLVA
;
A
#
# COMPACT_ATOMS: atom_id res chain seq x y z
N MET A 1 -0.34 -6.20 -10.70
CA MET A 1 0.12 -6.95 -9.52
C MET A 1 0.08 -8.43 -9.83
N ASP A 2 1.04 -9.17 -9.30
CA ASP A 2 1.01 -10.62 -9.26
C ASP A 2 -0.15 -11.12 -8.37
N PHE A 3 -0.64 -12.32 -8.66
CA PHE A 3 -1.75 -12.93 -7.94
C PHE A 3 -1.47 -13.08 -6.44
N ALA A 4 -0.21 -13.33 -6.05
CA ALA A 4 0.16 -13.48 -4.65
C ALA A 4 0.02 -12.17 -3.86
N THR A 5 0.45 -11.03 -4.40
CA THR A 5 0.24 -9.72 -3.75
C THR A 5 -1.25 -9.39 -3.61
N LEU A 6 -2.07 -9.70 -4.61
CA LEU A 6 -3.52 -9.49 -4.54
C LEU A 6 -4.16 -10.34 -3.44
N VAL A 7 -3.83 -11.64 -3.39
CA VAL A 7 -4.35 -12.56 -2.36
C VAL A 7 -3.87 -12.16 -0.98
N GLY A 8 -2.60 -11.76 -0.83
CA GLY A 8 -2.05 -11.29 0.44
C GLY A 8 -2.74 -10.04 0.95
N LEU A 9 -2.96 -9.06 0.07
CA LEU A 9 -3.66 -7.82 0.42
C LEU A 9 -5.11 -8.10 0.83
N VAL A 10 -5.87 -8.83 0.01
CA VAL A 10 -7.28 -9.13 0.30
C VAL A 10 -7.42 -10.03 1.52
N GLY A 11 -6.58 -11.06 1.65
CA GLY A 11 -6.57 -11.98 2.78
C GLY A 11 -6.21 -11.29 4.09
N GLY A 12 -5.23 -10.40 4.08
CA GLY A 12 -4.87 -9.59 5.25
C GLY A 12 -6.03 -8.72 5.73
N PHE A 13 -6.68 -7.99 4.80
CA PHE A 13 -7.87 -7.20 5.13
C PHE A 13 -9.03 -8.05 5.66
N ALA A 14 -9.28 -9.21 5.04
CA ALA A 14 -10.33 -10.13 5.46
C ALA A 14 -10.10 -10.67 6.88
N LEU A 15 -8.86 -11.03 7.22
CA LEU A 15 -8.50 -11.51 8.56
C LEU A 15 -8.67 -10.41 9.62
N VAL A 16 -8.25 -9.17 9.33
CA VAL A 16 -8.44 -8.03 10.24
C VAL A 16 -9.92 -7.76 10.48
N LEU A 17 -10.73 -7.73 9.42
CA LEU A 17 -12.18 -7.52 9.54
C LEU A 17 -12.87 -8.65 10.31
N ALA A 18 -12.46 -9.90 10.07
CA ALA A 18 -12.97 -11.05 10.81
C ALA A 18 -12.63 -10.95 12.30
N ALA A 19 -11.39 -10.60 12.64
CA ALA A 19 -10.96 -10.43 14.03
C ALA A 19 -11.76 -9.33 14.75
N ILE A 20 -11.98 -8.17 14.10
CA ILE A 20 -12.80 -7.08 14.65
C ILE A 20 -14.24 -7.54 14.89
N SER A 21 -14.79 -8.37 14.00
CA SER A 21 -16.17 -8.84 14.07
C SER A 21 -16.40 -9.90 15.16
N VAL A 22 -15.34 -10.58 15.62
CA VAL A 22 -15.43 -11.58 16.71
C VAL A 22 -15.57 -10.88 18.07
N ASP A 23 -14.80 -9.82 18.30
CA ASP A 23 -14.71 -9.17 19.62
C ASP A 23 -15.61 -7.92 19.77
N GLY A 24 -16.13 -7.39 18.67
CA GLY A 24 -16.92 -6.16 18.70
C GLY A 24 -17.70 -5.88 17.41
N THR A 25 -18.08 -4.61 17.22
CA THR A 25 -18.75 -4.15 16.00
C THR A 25 -17.78 -3.40 15.11
N VAL A 26 -17.84 -3.62 13.80
CA VAL A 26 -17.00 -2.91 12.80
C VAL A 26 -17.19 -1.39 12.92
N ALA A 27 -18.41 -0.93 13.24
CA ALA A 27 -18.70 0.48 13.46
C ALA A 27 -17.95 1.08 14.66
N GLY A 28 -17.73 0.28 15.72
CA GLY A 28 -16.94 0.72 16.88
C GLY A 28 -15.45 0.89 16.59
N PHE A 29 -14.93 0.24 15.54
CA PHE A 29 -13.55 0.38 15.09
C PHE A 29 -13.31 1.68 14.31
N LEU A 30 -14.34 2.23 13.65
CA LEU A 30 -14.27 3.49 12.91
C LEU A 30 -14.34 4.71 13.85
N HIS A 31 -13.26 4.94 14.59
CA HIS A 31 -13.15 6.06 15.52
C HIS A 31 -12.55 7.30 14.86
N LEU A 32 -13.39 8.31 14.57
CA LEU A 32 -13.00 9.51 13.84
C LEU A 32 -11.81 10.27 14.45
N PRO A 33 -11.73 10.50 15.79
CA PRO A 33 -10.55 11.12 16.38
C PRO A 33 -9.26 10.31 16.17
N SER A 34 -9.34 8.98 16.29
CA SER A 34 -8.17 8.11 16.06
C SER A 34 -7.69 8.19 14.62
N ILE A 35 -8.62 8.20 13.66
CA ILE A 35 -8.32 8.38 12.23
C ILE A 35 -7.64 9.72 11.99
N MET A 36 -8.17 10.82 12.55
CA MET A 36 -7.56 12.15 12.39
C MET A 36 -6.13 12.20 12.92
N VAL A 37 -5.85 11.56 14.06
CA VAL A 37 -4.50 11.55 14.64
C VAL A 37 -3.54 10.67 13.84
N THR A 38 -3.96 9.47 13.42
CA THR A 38 -3.08 8.56 12.67
C THR A 38 -2.85 9.05 11.24
N LEU A 39 -3.92 9.30 10.47
CA LEU A 39 -3.79 9.80 9.10
C LEU A 39 -3.22 11.21 9.07
N GLY A 40 -3.78 12.14 9.86
CA GLY A 40 -3.30 13.51 9.90
C GLY A 40 -1.88 13.61 10.43
N GLY A 41 -1.54 12.84 11.48
CA GLY A 41 -0.20 12.79 12.04
C GLY A 41 0.83 12.20 11.07
N THR A 42 0.52 11.08 10.41
CA THR A 42 1.40 10.49 9.40
C THR A 42 1.61 11.44 8.23
N ILE A 43 0.53 12.02 7.68
CA ILE A 43 0.62 12.96 6.56
C ILE A 43 1.46 14.18 6.96
N ALA A 44 1.20 14.79 8.12
CA ALA A 44 1.97 15.92 8.61
C ALA A 44 3.45 15.56 8.82
N ALA A 45 3.74 14.41 9.42
CA ALA A 45 5.11 13.93 9.60
C ALA A 45 5.81 13.69 8.26
N THR A 46 5.11 13.19 7.25
CA THR A 46 5.64 13.02 5.88
C THR A 46 5.98 14.38 5.25
N PHE A 47 5.11 15.38 5.38
CA PHE A 47 5.38 16.74 4.86
C PHE A 47 6.53 17.45 5.58
N VAL A 48 6.75 17.16 6.86
CA VAL A 48 7.89 17.71 7.61
C VAL A 48 9.22 17.07 7.16
N ASN A 49 9.22 15.77 6.86
CA ASN A 49 10.45 15.04 6.51
C ASN A 49 10.82 15.09 5.03
N HIS A 50 9.85 15.29 4.12
CA HIS A 50 10.05 15.19 2.68
C HIS A 50 9.63 16.45 1.93
N SER A 51 10.34 16.76 0.84
CA SER A 51 9.96 17.88 -0.02
C SER A 51 8.64 17.59 -0.74
N LEU A 52 7.86 18.64 -1.07
CA LEU A 52 6.64 18.47 -1.87
C LEU A 52 6.90 17.80 -3.23
N SER A 53 8.10 17.97 -3.78
CA SER A 53 8.52 17.34 -5.03
C SER A 53 8.69 15.82 -4.91
N ASP A 54 9.06 15.33 -3.73
CA ASP A 54 9.23 13.89 -3.47
C ASP A 54 7.88 13.23 -3.22
N ILE A 55 6.98 13.91 -2.50
CA ILE A 55 5.63 13.41 -2.22
C ILE A 55 4.85 13.21 -3.53
N SER A 56 4.91 14.16 -4.46
CA SER A 56 4.24 14.02 -5.77
C SER A 56 4.82 12.86 -6.60
N ARG A 57 6.13 12.61 -6.54
CA ARG A 57 6.76 11.43 -7.16
C ARG A 57 6.30 10.13 -6.52
N VAL A 58 6.21 10.07 -5.19
CA VAL A 58 5.72 8.88 -4.48
C VAL A 58 4.28 8.55 -4.88
N ILE A 59 3.41 9.55 -5.02
CA ILE A 59 2.04 9.34 -5.49
C ILE A 59 2.03 8.73 -6.91
N ALA A 60 2.90 9.20 -7.81
CA ALA A 60 3.05 8.61 -9.13
C ALA A 60 3.61 7.17 -9.08
N MET A 61 4.54 6.89 -8.16
CA MET A 61 5.13 5.57 -7.96
C MET A 61 4.17 4.56 -7.34
N LEU A 62 3.19 5.00 -6.52
CA LEU A 62 2.16 4.12 -5.99
C LEU A 62 1.48 3.34 -7.11
N ARG A 63 1.10 4.01 -8.21
CA ARG A 63 0.51 3.33 -9.37
C ARG A 63 1.41 2.22 -9.93
N ILE A 64 2.72 2.44 -9.93
CA ILE A 64 3.70 1.46 -10.42
C ILE A 64 3.77 0.26 -9.47
N ALA A 65 3.69 0.47 -8.15
CA ALA A 65 3.68 -0.61 -7.16
C ALA A 65 2.45 -1.53 -7.30
N PHE A 66 1.31 -1.00 -7.74
CA PHE A 66 0.11 -1.80 -8.05
C PHE A 66 0.07 -2.35 -9.48
N THR A 67 1.05 -2.00 -10.33
CA THR A 67 1.13 -2.48 -11.71
C THR A 67 2.13 -3.62 -11.82
N GLU A 68 1.77 -4.71 -12.51
CA GLU A 68 2.71 -5.82 -12.76
C GLU A 68 3.74 -5.38 -13.80
N ARG A 69 5.04 -5.51 -13.48
CA ARG A 69 6.11 -5.40 -14.47
C ARG A 69 6.66 -6.79 -14.73
N ALA A 70 6.24 -7.39 -15.85
CA ALA A 70 6.83 -8.63 -16.32
C ALA A 70 8.21 -8.34 -16.94
N TYR A 71 9.25 -8.28 -16.11
CA TYR A 71 10.62 -8.47 -16.62
C TYR A 71 10.89 -9.96 -16.63
N SER A 72 10.78 -10.58 -17.81
CA SER A 72 11.26 -11.94 -17.97
C SER A 72 12.78 -11.88 -17.86
N GLY A 73 13.36 -12.56 -16.86
CA GLY A 73 14.83 -12.58 -16.68
C GLY A 73 15.55 -13.10 -17.94
N ARG A 74 14.83 -13.84 -18.79
CA ARG A 74 15.29 -14.32 -20.09
C ARG A 74 15.39 -13.21 -21.14
N GLU A 75 14.41 -12.29 -21.21
CA GLU A 75 14.49 -11.09 -22.06
C GLU A 75 15.74 -10.26 -21.72
N LEU A 76 16.03 -10.14 -20.43
CA LEU A 76 17.16 -9.33 -19.96
C LEU A 76 18.50 -9.96 -20.35
N ILE A 77 18.57 -11.30 -20.34
CA ILE A 77 19.76 -12.05 -20.78
C ILE A 77 19.93 -11.92 -22.29
N ASP A 78 18.86 -12.07 -23.08
CA ASP A 78 18.92 -11.95 -24.54
C ASP A 78 19.32 -10.54 -25.01
N GLN A 79 18.94 -9.48 -24.28
CA GLN A 79 19.34 -8.10 -24.59
C GLN A 79 20.81 -7.77 -24.27
N LEU A 80 21.45 -8.53 -23.37
CA LEU A 80 22.82 -8.26 -22.91
C LEU A 80 23.88 -9.12 -23.62
N VAL A 81 23.48 -10.26 -24.19
CA VAL A 81 24.39 -11.22 -24.85
C VAL A 81 24.43 -11.03 -26.38
N ALA A 82 23.44 -10.35 -26.98
CA ALA A 82 23.43 -9.96 -28.39
C ALA A 82 24.28 -8.70 -28.65
#